data_AF-Q10SN0-F1
#
_entry.id   AF-Q10SN0-F1
#
_cell.length_a   1.000
_cell.length_b   1.000
_cell.length_c   1.000
_cell.angle_alpha   90.00
_cell.angle_beta   90.00
_cell.angle_gamma   90.00
#
_symmetry.space_group_name_H-M   'P 1'
#
loop_
_entity.id
_entity.type
_entity.pdbx_description
1 polymer ?
#
loop_
_entity_poly.entity_id
_entity_poly.type
_entity_poly.pdbx_seq_one_letter_code
_entity_poly.pdbx_strand_id
1 'polypeptide(L)'
;MDCILQCIGASSTDNFPDETIENTLIPHDRVKHRPSYWSSGGHDDPDTPETLTYRLNCDMCIVDEIKLQPFKAYFQYGHPIYSSKAVRFRMGHSKLPHGSDSFVTVEDENLMAIADENYVWTYTSPEFPMLQENVLQSFKLPRPVLCIGGIVKVELLGRVQKQEADDRYYICICHAQVRGRSLSPVFMVDTSDPAGYSVLKYLPDAKILRSEDAMLDDGSESLEWHSLVARYRRMRHLAIMNVLLGPEEFMDEDDIIGGVLMDEDDLGGMLEDDPFV
;
A
#
# COMPACT_ATOMS: atom_id res chain seq x y z
N MET A 1 0.41 11.59 15.42
CA MET A 1 -0.33 11.74 14.17
C MET A 1 -0.76 10.34 13.74
N ASP A 2 -1.93 10.20 13.12
CA ASP A 2 -2.28 8.94 12.47
C ASP A 2 -1.45 8.80 11.18
N CYS A 3 -0.85 7.63 11.01
CA CYS A 3 -0.01 7.31 9.87
C CYS A 3 -0.76 6.57 8.77
N ILE A 4 -1.96 6.03 9.02
CA ILE A 4 -2.73 5.33 7.98
C ILE A 4 -3.15 6.33 6.89
N LEU A 5 -2.88 5.98 5.63
CA LEU A 5 -3.34 6.70 4.44
C LEU A 5 -4.60 6.08 3.87
N GLN A 6 -4.60 4.75 3.69
CA GLN A 6 -5.72 4.02 3.11
C GLN A 6 -5.68 2.54 3.50
N CYS A 7 -6.83 1.88 3.37
CA CYS A 7 -6.93 0.43 3.41
C CYS A 7 -6.28 -0.19 2.17
N ILE A 8 -5.73 -1.39 2.34
CA ILE A 8 -5.33 -2.27 1.23
C ILE A 8 -6.33 -3.41 1.12
N GLY A 9 -6.68 -4.04 2.25
CA GLY A 9 -7.68 -5.11 2.25
C GLY A 9 -7.72 -5.86 3.58
N ALA A 10 -8.73 -6.72 3.71
CA ALA A 10 -8.90 -7.65 4.81
C ALA A 10 -8.81 -9.10 4.30
N SER A 11 -8.41 -10.06 5.13
CA SER A 11 -8.37 -11.48 4.74
C SER A 11 -9.73 -12.04 4.34
N SER A 12 -10.80 -11.51 4.93
CA SER A 12 -12.18 -11.81 4.58
C SER A 12 -13.08 -10.63 4.93
N THR A 13 -14.30 -10.64 4.42
CA THR A 13 -15.36 -9.70 4.82
C THR A 13 -16.69 -10.43 4.71
N ASP A 14 -17.56 -10.29 5.72
CA ASP A 14 -18.88 -10.94 5.73
C ASP A 14 -19.86 -10.19 4.82
N ASN A 15 -20.53 -9.15 5.31
CA ASN A 15 -21.54 -8.42 4.54
C ASN A 15 -20.92 -7.27 3.74
N PHE A 16 -20.18 -7.59 2.68
CA PHE A 16 -19.63 -6.57 1.77
C PHE A 16 -20.74 -5.87 0.96
N PRO A 17 -20.71 -4.53 0.79
CA PRO A 17 -19.69 -3.59 1.27
C PRO A 17 -19.98 -2.95 2.64
N ASP A 18 -21.10 -3.30 3.29
CA ASP A 18 -21.54 -2.61 4.51
C ASP A 18 -20.58 -2.79 5.70
N GLU A 19 -19.93 -3.95 5.79
CA GLU A 19 -18.99 -4.32 6.87
C GLU A 19 -17.52 -4.32 6.42
N THR A 20 -17.18 -3.41 5.52
CA THR A 20 -15.86 -3.35 4.88
C THR A 20 -14.77 -2.74 5.77
N ILE A 21 -13.50 -2.99 5.42
CA ILE A 21 -12.31 -2.47 6.12
C ILE A 21 -12.26 -0.93 6.14
N GLU A 22 -12.81 -0.23 5.15
CA GLU A 22 -12.84 1.24 5.08
C GLU A 22 -13.55 1.86 6.29
N ASN A 23 -14.51 1.17 6.90
CA ASN A 23 -15.16 1.61 8.13
C ASN A 23 -14.15 1.84 9.27
N THR A 24 -13.05 1.07 9.30
CA THR A 24 -12.02 1.18 10.34
C THR A 24 -11.24 2.50 10.33
N LEU A 25 -11.32 3.28 9.25
CA LEU A 25 -10.66 4.58 9.16
C LEU A 25 -11.43 5.69 9.90
N ILE A 26 -12.70 5.45 10.24
CA ILE A 26 -13.54 6.42 10.93
C ILE A 26 -13.47 6.15 12.45
N PRO A 27 -13.15 7.14 13.30
CA PRO A 27 -13.01 6.96 14.75
C PRO A 27 -14.37 6.85 15.49
N HIS A 28 -15.36 6.20 14.88
CA HIS A 28 -16.71 6.05 15.41
C HIS A 28 -17.31 4.69 15.04
N ASP A 29 -17.89 3.99 16.01
CA ASP A 29 -18.63 2.74 15.80
C ASP A 29 -20.03 2.96 15.21
N ARG A 30 -20.43 4.23 15.04
CA ARG A 30 -21.69 4.68 14.43
C ARG A 30 -21.49 5.87 13.50
N VAL A 31 -21.88 5.72 12.24
CA VAL A 31 -21.81 6.77 11.22
C VAL A 31 -23.18 6.93 10.57
N LYS A 32 -23.70 8.16 10.52
CA LYS A 32 -25.05 8.47 10.00
C LYS A 32 -26.15 7.56 10.59
N HIS A 33 -26.07 7.31 11.90
CA HIS A 33 -26.97 6.41 12.66
C HIS A 33 -26.91 4.93 12.28
N ARG A 34 -25.93 4.50 11.49
CA ARG A 34 -25.68 3.10 11.16
C ARG A 34 -24.46 2.58 11.90
N PRO A 35 -24.40 1.28 12.23
CA PRO A 35 -23.15 0.67 12.65
C PRO A 35 -22.03 0.92 11.64
N SER A 36 -20.81 1.17 12.11
CA SER A 36 -19.62 1.31 11.27
C SER A 36 -18.51 0.46 11.86
N TYR A 37 -18.20 -0.64 11.19
CA TYR A 37 -17.17 -1.59 11.56
C TYR A 37 -16.80 -2.45 10.36
N TRP A 38 -15.62 -3.07 10.42
CA TRP A 38 -15.29 -4.22 9.60
C TRP A 38 -15.72 -5.51 10.29
N SER A 39 -16.20 -6.50 9.54
CA SER A 39 -16.54 -7.85 10.01
C SER A 39 -15.82 -8.92 9.20
N SER A 40 -15.15 -9.85 9.86
CA SER A 40 -14.59 -11.05 9.22
C SER A 40 -15.70 -11.96 8.69
N GLY A 41 -15.39 -12.82 7.72
CA GLY A 41 -16.22 -14.00 7.45
C GLY A 41 -16.27 -14.95 8.66
N GLY A 42 -17.42 -15.62 8.84
CA GLY A 42 -17.63 -16.58 9.92
C GLY A 42 -16.77 -17.83 9.76
N HIS A 43 -16.22 -18.33 10.87
CA HIS A 43 -15.38 -19.55 10.87
C HIS A 43 -15.74 -20.49 12.02
N ASP A 44 -15.66 -21.81 11.80
CA ASP A 44 -15.99 -22.82 12.82
C ASP A 44 -14.84 -22.99 13.84
N ASP A 45 -13.60 -22.98 13.35
CA ASP A 45 -12.39 -22.97 14.18
C ASP A 45 -12.13 -21.58 14.77
N PRO A 46 -12.11 -21.41 16.11
CA PRO A 46 -11.79 -20.14 16.75
C PRO A 46 -10.33 -19.73 16.60
N ASP A 47 -9.42 -20.62 16.23
CA ASP A 47 -7.99 -20.28 16.14
C ASP A 47 -7.58 -19.79 14.74
N THR A 48 -8.50 -19.83 13.75
CA THR A 48 -8.28 -19.22 12.43
C THR A 48 -8.14 -17.70 12.55
N PRO A 49 -6.97 -17.12 12.20
CA PRO A 49 -6.74 -15.69 12.33
C PRO A 49 -7.42 -14.89 11.22
N GLU A 50 -7.51 -13.58 11.43
CA GLU A 50 -7.89 -12.60 10.41
C GLU A 50 -6.82 -11.52 10.30
N THR A 51 -6.84 -10.77 9.20
CA THR A 51 -5.87 -9.72 8.93
C THR A 51 -6.52 -8.49 8.34
N LEU A 52 -6.00 -7.33 8.74
CA LEU A 52 -6.31 -6.01 8.17
C LEU A 52 -5.00 -5.38 7.71
N THR A 53 -4.91 -5.04 6.43
CA THR A 53 -3.69 -4.48 5.83
C THR A 53 -3.91 -3.03 5.42
N TYR A 54 -2.99 -2.16 5.83
CA TYR A 54 -3.07 -0.72 5.63
C TYR A 54 -1.80 -0.19 4.97
N ARG A 55 -1.97 0.86 4.16
CA ARG A 55 -0.87 1.69 3.65
C ARG A 55 -0.70 2.92 4.54
N LEU A 56 0.53 3.24 4.88
CA LEU A 56 0.90 4.45 5.61
C LEU A 56 1.07 5.65 4.68
N ASN A 57 1.05 6.85 5.24
CA ASN A 57 1.24 8.12 4.54
C ASN A 57 2.67 8.35 4.01
N CYS A 58 3.61 7.46 4.36
CA CYS A 58 4.98 7.45 3.89
C CYS A 58 5.47 6.01 3.70
N ASP A 59 6.43 5.85 2.78
CA ASP A 59 7.17 4.59 2.65
C ASP A 59 8.19 4.42 3.79
N MET A 60 8.46 5.48 4.56
CA MET A 60 9.39 5.44 5.69
C MET A 60 8.81 6.18 6.89
N CYS A 61 8.37 5.42 7.89
CA CYS A 61 7.71 5.95 9.08
C CYS A 61 8.25 5.28 10.35
N ILE A 62 8.41 6.02 11.44
CA ILE A 62 8.68 5.46 12.76
C ILE A 62 7.34 5.21 13.45
N VAL A 63 7.02 3.97 13.76
CA VAL A 63 5.77 3.57 14.44
C VAL A 63 6.08 3.21 15.89
N ASP A 64 5.30 3.74 16.83
CA ASP A 64 5.46 3.47 18.27
C ASP A 64 4.25 2.79 18.92
N GLU A 65 3.06 2.99 18.36
CA GLU A 65 1.80 2.53 18.94
C GLU A 65 0.80 2.22 17.83
N ILE A 66 0.08 1.10 17.95
CA ILE A 66 -1.09 0.79 17.15
C ILE A 66 -2.29 0.79 18.07
N LYS A 67 -3.43 1.32 17.61
CA LYS A 67 -4.68 1.29 18.37
C LYS A 67 -5.77 0.62 17.56
N LEU A 68 -6.56 -0.20 18.24
CA LEU A 68 -7.70 -0.90 17.65
C LEU A 68 -8.90 -0.82 18.60
N GLN A 69 -10.10 -0.72 18.04
CA GLN A 69 -11.35 -0.76 18.78
C GLN A 69 -12.20 -1.94 18.30
N PRO A 70 -12.40 -2.99 19.13
CA PRO A 70 -13.36 -4.05 18.84
C PRO A 70 -14.79 -3.52 18.77
N PHE A 71 -15.62 -4.13 17.93
CA PHE A 71 -17.02 -3.71 17.81
C PHE A 71 -17.96 -4.46 18.76
N LYS A 72 -18.88 -3.68 19.34
CA LYS A 72 -20.02 -4.18 20.11
C LYS A 72 -21.26 -4.17 19.24
N ALA A 73 -21.79 -5.36 18.94
CA ALA A 73 -23.04 -5.51 18.20
C ALA A 73 -24.25 -5.16 19.07
N TYR A 74 -24.43 -3.86 19.34
CA TYR A 74 -25.51 -3.33 20.16
C TYR A 74 -26.92 -3.60 19.60
N PHE A 75 -27.02 -4.12 18.38
CA PHE A 75 -28.27 -4.52 17.74
C PHE A 75 -28.59 -6.01 17.93
N GLN A 76 -27.66 -6.80 18.48
CA GLN A 76 -27.87 -8.22 18.81
C GLN A 76 -28.19 -8.41 20.29
N TYR A 77 -28.89 -9.50 20.63
CA TYR A 77 -29.22 -9.83 22.01
C TYR A 77 -27.95 -10.01 22.87
N GLY A 78 -27.94 -9.46 24.08
CA GLY A 78 -26.77 -9.49 24.97
C GLY A 78 -25.65 -8.50 24.58
N HIS A 79 -25.77 -7.83 23.44
CA HIS A 79 -24.79 -6.87 22.91
C HIS A 79 -23.35 -7.41 22.88
N PRO A 80 -23.11 -8.55 22.20
CA PRO A 80 -21.82 -9.23 22.20
C PRO A 80 -20.71 -8.36 21.60
N ILE A 81 -19.47 -8.65 22.02
CA ILE A 81 -18.26 -7.98 21.53
C ILE A 81 -17.44 -8.98 20.74
N TYR A 82 -17.21 -8.67 19.46
CA TYR A 82 -16.49 -9.54 18.54
C TYR A 82 -15.00 -9.15 18.50
N SER A 83 -14.30 -9.27 19.62
CA SER A 83 -12.86 -9.03 19.67
C SER A 83 -12.06 -10.28 19.27
N SER A 84 -10.77 -10.09 19.00
CA SER A 84 -9.81 -11.20 19.06
C SER A 84 -9.34 -11.43 20.50
N LYS A 85 -8.66 -12.55 20.77
CA LYS A 85 -7.97 -12.83 22.04
C LYS A 85 -6.67 -12.04 22.13
N ALA A 86 -5.95 -11.95 21.01
CA ALA A 86 -4.70 -11.22 20.89
C ALA A 86 -4.55 -10.58 19.51
N VAL A 87 -3.57 -9.70 19.37
CA VAL A 87 -3.18 -9.07 18.11
C VAL A 87 -1.67 -9.10 17.93
N ARG A 88 -1.23 -9.16 16.67
CA ARG A 88 0.17 -9.05 16.27
C ARG A 88 0.28 -8.10 15.08
N PHE A 89 1.38 -7.37 14.99
CA PHE A 89 1.59 -6.38 13.95
C PHE A 89 2.81 -6.76 13.11
N ARG A 90 2.67 -6.67 11.79
CA ARG A 90 3.78 -6.80 10.85
C ARG A 90 3.97 -5.51 10.07
N MET A 91 5.22 -5.18 9.76
CA MET A 91 5.58 -3.99 8.99
C MET A 91 6.55 -4.35 7.87
N GLY A 92 6.38 -3.74 6.70
CA GLY A 92 7.15 -4.11 5.52
C GLY A 92 6.80 -3.33 4.27
N HIS A 93 7.13 -3.92 3.12
CA HIS A 93 6.87 -3.40 1.78
C HIS A 93 6.16 -4.42 0.89
N SER A 94 5.44 -3.92 -0.10
CA SER A 94 4.87 -4.72 -1.19
C SER A 94 5.94 -5.08 -2.22
N LYS A 95 5.89 -6.32 -2.71
CA LYS A 95 6.67 -6.80 -3.88
C LYS A 95 6.01 -6.42 -5.20
N LEU A 96 4.69 -6.20 -5.19
CA LEU A 96 3.96 -5.84 -6.39
C LEU A 96 4.38 -4.44 -6.87
N PRO A 97 4.64 -4.27 -8.18
CA PRO A 97 4.95 -2.97 -8.75
C PRO A 97 3.79 -1.99 -8.52
N HIS A 98 4.11 -0.73 -8.29
CA HIS A 98 3.09 0.31 -8.10
C HIS A 98 2.26 0.49 -9.37
N GLY A 99 0.98 0.11 -9.33
CA GLY A 99 0.00 0.44 -10.37
C GLY A 99 0.02 -0.49 -11.58
N SER A 100 0.18 -1.80 -11.40
CA SER A 100 -0.21 -2.73 -12.47
C SER A 100 -1.74 -2.82 -12.53
N ASP A 101 -2.36 -1.86 -13.22
CA ASP A 101 -3.74 -1.93 -13.71
C ASP A 101 -3.80 -2.97 -14.85
N SER A 102 -3.40 -4.20 -14.53
CA SER A 102 -3.54 -5.38 -15.37
C SER A 102 -4.98 -5.85 -15.21
N PHE A 103 -5.66 -6.21 -16.31
CA PHE A 103 -7.06 -6.65 -16.41
C PHE A 103 -7.43 -7.81 -15.46
N VAL A 104 -7.47 -7.53 -14.17
CA VAL A 104 -7.78 -8.44 -13.09
C VAL A 104 -9.11 -7.96 -12.51
N THR A 105 -10.02 -8.88 -12.18
CA THR A 105 -11.30 -8.47 -11.60
C THR A 105 -11.05 -7.81 -10.24
N VAL A 106 -11.93 -6.91 -9.78
CA VAL A 106 -11.78 -6.23 -8.48
C VAL A 106 -11.61 -7.23 -7.32
N GLU A 107 -12.22 -8.41 -7.43
CA GLU A 107 -12.09 -9.51 -6.48
C GLU A 107 -10.70 -10.14 -6.50
N ASP A 108 -10.18 -10.47 -7.69
CA ASP A 108 -8.84 -11.02 -7.87
C ASP A 108 -7.74 -10.00 -7.49
N GLU A 109 -7.94 -8.70 -7.75
CA GLU A 109 -7.03 -7.63 -7.34
C GLU A 109 -6.95 -7.53 -5.82
N ASN A 110 -8.07 -7.64 -5.12
CA ASN A 110 -8.12 -7.61 -3.67
C ASN A 110 -7.48 -8.86 -3.06
N LEU A 111 -7.74 -10.04 -3.62
CA LEU A 111 -7.09 -11.30 -3.22
C LEU A 111 -5.57 -11.25 -3.42
N MET A 112 -5.10 -10.72 -4.55
CA MET A 112 -3.67 -10.49 -4.77
C MET A 112 -3.13 -9.44 -3.80
N ALA A 113 -3.86 -8.36 -3.54
CA ALA A 113 -3.40 -7.30 -2.65
C ALA A 113 -3.24 -7.76 -1.19
N ILE A 114 -3.97 -8.76 -0.71
CA ILE A 114 -3.88 -9.24 0.68
C ILE A 114 -2.93 -10.42 0.88
N ALA A 115 -2.58 -11.13 -0.21
CA ALA A 115 -1.80 -12.36 -0.15
C ALA A 115 -0.41 -12.12 0.49
N ASP A 116 -0.06 -12.92 1.50
CA ASP A 116 1.13 -12.68 2.32
C ASP A 116 2.43 -12.79 1.51
N GLU A 117 2.43 -13.62 0.47
CA GLU A 117 3.53 -13.80 -0.48
C GLU A 117 3.89 -12.53 -1.24
N ASN A 118 2.96 -11.58 -1.36
CA ASN A 118 3.16 -10.32 -2.05
C ASN A 118 3.87 -9.27 -1.18
N TYR A 119 4.22 -9.61 0.06
CA TYR A 119 4.89 -8.72 0.98
C TYR A 119 6.23 -9.26 1.46
N VAL A 120 7.10 -8.33 1.84
CA VAL A 120 8.31 -8.61 2.60
C VAL A 120 8.16 -7.95 3.97
N TRP A 121 7.98 -8.77 5.00
CA TRP A 121 7.90 -8.32 6.38
C TRP A 121 9.29 -8.16 6.98
N THR A 122 9.63 -6.94 7.38
CA THR A 122 10.92 -6.62 8.02
C THR A 122 10.83 -6.57 9.54
N TYR A 123 9.60 -6.51 10.06
CA TYR A 123 9.32 -6.53 11.48
C TYR A 123 8.02 -7.30 11.78
N THR A 124 8.06 -8.06 12.87
CA THR A 124 6.90 -8.72 13.49
C THR A 124 6.94 -8.44 14.99
N SER A 125 5.84 -7.92 15.54
CA SER A 125 5.73 -7.63 16.96
C SER A 125 5.53 -8.90 17.80
N PRO A 126 5.72 -8.84 19.13
CA PRO A 126 5.09 -9.78 20.05
C PRO A 126 3.55 -9.76 19.90
N GLU A 127 2.89 -10.77 20.45
CA GLU A 127 1.43 -10.78 20.57
C GLU A 127 1.02 -9.92 21.77
N PHE A 128 -0.05 -9.15 21.59
CA PHE A 128 -0.64 -8.34 22.65
C PHE A 128 -2.06 -8.83 22.94
N PRO A 129 -2.44 -9.02 24.21
CA PRO A 129 -3.81 -9.39 24.54
C PRO A 129 -4.78 -8.27 24.16
N MET A 130 -5.92 -8.63 23.58
CA MET A 130 -7.01 -7.71 23.27
C MET A 130 -8.16 -7.95 24.25
N LEU A 131 -8.64 -6.88 24.89
CA LEU A 131 -9.78 -6.93 25.79
C LEU A 131 -11.08 -7.05 24.99
N GLN A 132 -12.07 -7.74 25.56
CA GLN A 132 -13.44 -7.78 25.06
C GLN A 132 -14.21 -6.52 25.46
N GLU A 133 -13.72 -5.37 25.02
CA GLU A 133 -14.30 -4.06 25.31
C GLU A 133 -14.37 -3.21 24.03
N ASN A 134 -15.51 -2.57 23.78
CA ASN A 134 -15.67 -1.60 22.70
C ASN A 134 -15.09 -0.24 23.10
N VAL A 135 -13.77 -0.21 23.22
CA VAL A 135 -12.96 0.98 23.51
C VAL A 135 -11.73 0.97 22.63
N LEU A 136 -11.18 2.15 22.32
CA LEU A 136 -9.94 2.26 21.56
C LEU A 136 -8.75 1.81 22.42
N GLN A 137 -8.32 0.57 22.23
CA GLN A 137 -7.24 -0.06 22.99
C GLN A 137 -5.87 0.33 22.41
N SER A 138 -4.88 0.48 23.28
CA SER A 138 -3.52 0.93 22.95
C SER A 138 -2.54 -0.23 23.01
N PHE A 139 -1.87 -0.51 21.89
CA PHE A 139 -0.85 -1.53 21.75
C PHE A 139 0.50 -0.86 21.47
N LYS A 140 1.25 -0.59 22.54
CA LYS A 140 2.57 0.04 22.44
C LYS A 140 3.63 -0.98 22.09
N LEU A 141 4.42 -0.67 21.07
CA LEU A 141 5.53 -1.53 20.67
C LEU A 141 6.65 -1.46 21.72
N PRO A 142 7.40 -2.56 21.96
CA PRO A 142 8.48 -2.57 22.95
C PRO A 142 9.56 -1.51 22.69
N ARG A 143 9.77 -1.17 21.42
CA ARG A 143 10.62 -0.09 20.94
C ARG A 143 9.98 0.52 19.69
N PRO A 144 10.18 1.82 19.41
CA PRO A 144 9.79 2.40 18.13
C PRO A 144 10.40 1.62 16.96
N VAL A 145 9.59 1.36 15.94
CA VAL A 145 9.95 0.52 14.78
C VAL A 145 10.03 1.38 13.54
N LEU A 146 11.10 1.22 12.77
CA LEU A 146 11.19 1.81 11.43
C LEU A 146 10.42 0.93 10.44
N CYS A 147 9.25 1.38 10.01
CA CYS A 147 8.50 0.77 8.92
C CYS A 147 9.09 1.23 7.58
N ILE A 148 9.67 0.28 6.83
CA ILE A 148 10.23 0.49 5.48
C ILE A 148 9.28 -0.15 4.48
N GLY A 149 8.73 0.65 3.56
CA GLY A 149 7.70 0.26 2.60
C GLY A 149 6.31 0.79 2.87
N GLY A 150 6.09 1.38 4.05
CA GLY A 150 4.81 1.98 4.41
C GLY A 150 3.65 0.98 4.49
N ILE A 151 3.89 -0.31 4.71
CA ILE A 151 2.82 -1.31 4.90
C ILE A 151 2.76 -1.75 6.35
N VAL A 152 1.55 -1.79 6.91
CA VAL A 152 1.24 -2.38 8.21
C VAL A 152 0.14 -3.42 8.04
N LYS A 153 0.39 -4.63 8.55
CA LYS A 153 -0.60 -5.70 8.67
C LYS A 153 -0.91 -5.94 10.15
N VAL A 154 -2.20 -5.89 10.49
CA VAL A 154 -2.74 -6.27 11.79
C VAL A 154 -3.22 -7.71 11.68
N GLU A 155 -2.64 -8.62 12.46
CA GLU A 155 -3.10 -9.99 12.62
C GLU A 155 -3.97 -10.08 13.88
N LEU A 156 -5.22 -10.50 13.72
CA LEU A 156 -6.22 -10.68 14.76
C LEU A 156 -6.27 -12.18 15.11
N LEU A 157 -5.80 -12.53 16.31
CA LEU A 157 -5.50 -13.90 16.71
C LEU A 157 -6.51 -14.40 17.74
N GLY A 158 -7.13 -15.54 17.43
CA GLY A 158 -8.10 -16.20 18.29
C GLY A 158 -9.44 -15.45 18.34
N ARG A 159 -10.49 -16.09 17.87
CA ARG A 159 -11.87 -15.59 17.91
C ARG A 159 -12.47 -15.90 19.27
N VAL A 160 -13.37 -15.03 19.73
CA VAL A 160 -13.98 -15.16 21.07
C VAL A 160 -15.49 -15.35 21.00
N GLN A 161 -16.15 -14.66 20.09
CA GLN A 161 -17.60 -14.57 20.05
C GLN A 161 -18.17 -15.30 18.84
N LYS A 162 -19.24 -16.05 19.07
CA LYS A 162 -20.07 -16.63 18.01
C LYS A 162 -21.26 -15.75 17.66
N GLN A 163 -21.64 -15.73 16.40
CA GLN A 163 -22.88 -15.14 15.94
C GLN A 163 -24.04 -16.13 16.10
N GLU A 164 -25.18 -15.65 16.60
CA GLU A 164 -26.34 -16.50 16.89
C GLU A 164 -27.00 -17.08 15.63
N ALA A 165 -26.93 -16.37 14.50
CA ALA A 165 -27.59 -16.75 13.27
C ALA A 165 -27.04 -18.05 12.64
N ASP A 166 -25.74 -18.32 12.81
CA ASP A 166 -25.04 -19.43 12.15
C ASP A 166 -24.11 -20.23 13.06
N ASP A 167 -24.01 -19.87 14.35
CA ASP A 167 -23.14 -20.51 15.36
C ASP A 167 -21.64 -20.51 14.97
N ARG A 168 -21.19 -19.52 14.20
CA ARG A 168 -19.80 -19.36 13.78
C ARG A 168 -19.10 -18.23 14.51
N TYR A 169 -17.77 -18.29 14.57
CA TYR A 169 -16.94 -17.28 15.19
C TYR A 169 -16.62 -16.11 14.25
N TYR A 170 -16.73 -14.89 14.78
CA TYR A 170 -16.49 -13.65 14.05
C TYR A 170 -15.54 -12.72 14.84
N ILE A 171 -14.87 -11.82 14.11
CA ILE A 171 -14.12 -10.68 14.66
C ILE A 171 -14.61 -9.41 13.96
N CYS A 172 -14.85 -8.37 14.73
CA CYS A 172 -15.28 -7.07 14.22
C CYS A 172 -14.45 -5.93 14.81
N ILE A 173 -13.99 -5.00 13.96
CA ILE A 173 -13.17 -3.84 14.35
C ILE A 173 -13.86 -2.55 13.90
N CYS A 174 -14.10 -1.61 14.80
CA CYS A 174 -14.68 -0.30 14.47
C CYS A 174 -13.65 0.67 13.94
N HIS A 175 -12.47 0.68 14.56
CA HIS A 175 -11.47 1.69 14.31
C HIS A 175 -10.06 1.13 14.45
N ALA A 176 -9.19 1.52 13.53
CA ALA A 176 -7.76 1.27 13.56
C ALA A 176 -7.00 2.58 13.39
N GLN A 177 -5.90 2.72 14.14
CA GLN A 177 -5.03 3.88 14.07
C GLN A 177 -3.57 3.45 14.25
N VAL A 178 -2.67 3.95 13.40
CA VAL A 178 -1.22 3.74 13.55
C VAL A 178 -0.60 5.05 14.00
N ARG A 179 0.03 5.08 15.18
CA ARG A 179 0.70 6.26 15.70
C ARG A 179 2.20 6.18 15.50
N GLY A 180 2.72 7.30 15.01
CA GLY A 180 4.11 7.41 14.68
C GLY A 180 4.48 8.77 14.11
N ARG A 181 5.63 8.79 13.45
CA ARG A 181 6.21 9.95 12.78
C ARG A 181 6.63 9.58 11.36
N SER A 182 6.11 10.34 10.40
CA SER A 182 6.58 10.28 9.02
C SER A 182 7.98 10.87 8.88
N LEU A 183 8.86 10.19 8.14
CA LEU A 183 10.19 10.69 7.80
C LEU A 183 10.23 11.37 6.42
N SER A 184 9.14 11.28 5.66
CA SER A 184 8.93 12.04 4.43
C SER A 184 8.71 13.53 4.75
N PRO A 185 9.12 14.47 3.88
CA PRO A 185 9.80 14.24 2.59
C PRO A 185 11.33 14.09 2.69
N VAL A 186 11.91 14.20 3.89
CA VAL A 186 13.37 14.22 4.08
C VAL A 186 14.02 12.88 3.75
N PHE A 187 13.35 11.79 4.11
CA PHE A 187 13.78 10.43 3.79
C PHE A 187 12.69 9.71 3.01
N MET A 188 13.09 9.08 1.91
CA MET A 188 12.23 8.22 1.09
C MET A 188 12.97 6.91 0.79
N VAL A 189 12.23 5.85 0.51
CA VAL A 189 12.81 4.55 0.18
C VAL A 189 12.29 4.09 -1.17
N ASP A 190 13.18 3.55 -1.98
CA ASP A 190 12.84 2.77 -3.16
C ASP A 190 13.06 1.28 -2.85
N THR A 191 12.00 0.47 -2.91
CA THR A 191 12.05 -0.97 -2.65
C THR A 191 11.96 -1.80 -3.93
N SER A 192 12.00 -1.17 -5.11
CA SER A 192 11.86 -1.85 -6.40
C SER A 192 13.20 -2.32 -7.01
N ASP A 193 14.26 -2.43 -6.21
CA ASP A 193 15.56 -2.87 -6.70
C ASP A 193 15.52 -4.36 -7.11
N PRO A 194 15.91 -4.72 -8.36
CA PRO A 194 15.89 -6.10 -8.83
C PRO A 194 16.78 -7.06 -8.05
N ALA A 195 17.82 -6.56 -7.35
CA ALA A 195 18.69 -7.35 -6.50
C ALA A 195 18.19 -7.44 -5.04
N GLY A 196 17.03 -6.85 -4.73
CA GLY A 196 16.37 -6.92 -3.43
C GLY A 196 16.85 -5.89 -2.41
N TYR A 197 17.66 -4.91 -2.82
CA TYR A 197 18.09 -3.83 -1.93
C TYR A 197 17.03 -2.74 -1.76
N SER A 198 17.07 -2.04 -0.62
CA SER A 198 16.29 -0.81 -0.42
C SER A 198 17.19 0.40 -0.59
N VAL A 199 16.81 1.32 -1.49
CA VAL A 199 17.58 2.55 -1.75
C VAL A 199 17.01 3.68 -0.92
N LEU A 200 17.77 4.15 0.08
CA LEU A 200 17.43 5.33 0.86
C LEU A 200 17.78 6.60 0.08
N LYS A 201 16.78 7.45 -0.15
CA LYS A 201 16.93 8.78 -0.74
C LYS A 201 16.84 9.83 0.37
N TYR A 202 17.87 10.68 0.46
CA TYR A 202 17.94 11.77 1.43
C TYR A 202 17.79 13.12 0.72
N LEU A 203 16.78 13.89 1.12
CA LEU A 203 16.42 15.19 0.57
C LEU A 203 16.48 16.25 1.68
N PRO A 204 17.67 16.78 2.02
CA PRO A 204 17.84 17.72 3.12
C PRO A 204 17.02 19.01 2.95
N ASP A 205 16.93 19.51 1.71
CA ASP A 205 16.29 20.79 1.40
C ASP A 205 14.75 20.73 1.47
N ALA A 206 14.17 19.53 1.49
CA ALA A 206 12.73 19.36 1.66
C ALA A 206 12.23 19.81 3.05
N LYS A 207 13.13 20.07 4.01
CA LYS A 207 12.80 20.71 5.30
C LYS A 207 12.42 22.19 5.14
N ILE A 208 12.99 22.88 4.16
CA ILE A 208 12.78 24.33 3.94
C ILE A 208 11.34 24.58 3.50
N LEU A 209 10.82 23.71 2.62
CA LEU A 209 9.45 23.78 2.10
C LEU A 209 8.37 23.67 3.20
N ARG A 210 8.57 22.82 4.22
CA ARG A 210 7.63 22.71 5.36
C ARG A 210 7.48 23.99 6.18
N SER A 211 8.48 24.89 6.13
CA SER A 211 8.46 26.14 6.90
C SER A 211 7.75 27.26 6.12
N GLU A 212 7.80 27.22 4.79
CA GLU A 212 7.13 28.16 3.89
C GLU A 212 5.62 27.86 3.79
N ASP A 213 5.23 26.58 3.81
CA ASP A 213 3.82 26.14 3.83
C ASP A 213 3.09 26.52 5.15
N ALA A 214 3.82 26.68 6.26
CA ALA A 214 3.25 27.12 7.54
C ALA A 214 2.82 28.60 7.56
N MET A 215 3.14 29.36 6.50
CA MET A 215 2.76 30.78 6.35
C MET A 215 1.53 31.00 5.46
N LEU A 216 0.96 29.94 4.89
CA LEU A 216 -0.24 29.99 4.05
C LEU A 216 -1.38 29.18 4.69
N ASP A 217 -1.80 29.61 5.88
CA ASP A 217 -3.07 29.19 6.49
C ASP A 217 -4.21 30.05 5.93
N ASP A 218 -4.81 29.61 4.82
CA ASP A 218 -6.24 29.80 4.54
C ASP A 218 -6.76 28.75 3.54
N GLY A 219 -7.43 27.72 4.06
CA GLY A 219 -8.56 27.06 3.38
C GLY A 219 -8.34 26.20 2.13
N SER A 220 -7.12 25.91 1.67
CA SER A 220 -6.88 25.12 0.44
C SER A 220 -5.91 23.93 0.58
N GLU A 221 -5.91 23.24 1.72
CA GLU A 221 -5.28 21.91 1.81
C GLU A 221 -6.11 20.89 1.00
N SER A 222 -5.71 20.58 -0.26
CA SER A 222 -5.94 19.27 -0.93
C SER A 222 -5.58 19.21 -2.43
N LEU A 223 -5.11 20.26 -3.10
CA LEU A 223 -4.83 20.18 -4.56
C LEU A 223 -3.36 20.33 -4.93
N GLU A 224 -2.62 21.21 -4.25
CA GLU A 224 -1.22 21.46 -4.56
C GLU A 224 -0.31 20.30 -4.12
N TRP A 225 -0.56 19.67 -2.97
CA TRP A 225 0.18 18.49 -2.53
C TRP A 225 -0.01 17.29 -3.47
N HIS A 226 -1.25 17.03 -3.89
CA HIS A 226 -1.54 15.98 -4.88
C HIS A 226 -0.89 16.30 -6.24
N SER A 227 -0.88 17.57 -6.65
CA SER A 227 -0.19 18.04 -7.85
C SER A 227 1.33 17.87 -7.76
N LEU A 228 1.94 18.12 -6.58
CA LEU A 228 3.38 17.96 -6.34
C LEU A 228 3.80 16.49 -6.29
N VAL A 229 3.06 15.63 -5.60
CA VAL A 229 3.27 14.17 -5.62
C VAL A 229 3.10 13.65 -7.05
N ALA A 230 2.11 14.12 -7.80
CA ALA A 230 1.92 13.77 -9.21
C ALA A 230 3.04 14.31 -10.11
N ARG A 231 3.58 15.51 -9.83
CA ARG A 231 4.70 16.10 -10.57
C ARG A 231 5.99 15.33 -10.31
N TYR A 232 6.22 14.88 -9.08
CA TYR A 232 7.35 14.04 -8.74
C TYR A 232 7.23 12.62 -9.33
N ARG A 233 6.03 12.03 -9.31
CA ARG A 233 5.73 10.77 -10.03
C ARG A 233 5.99 10.90 -11.54
N ARG A 234 5.64 12.04 -12.15
CA ARG A 234 5.97 12.34 -13.56
C ARG A 234 7.47 12.51 -13.81
N MET A 235 8.19 13.21 -12.92
CA MET A 235 9.66 13.30 -13.00
C MET A 235 10.34 11.93 -12.85
N ARG A 236 9.79 11.02 -12.03
CA ARG A 236 10.23 9.62 -11.91
C ARG A 236 10.10 8.87 -13.25
N HIS A 237 9.00 9.04 -13.99
CA HIS A 237 8.85 8.42 -15.32
C HIS A 237 9.83 8.97 -16.36
N LEU A 238 10.09 10.29 -16.35
CA LEU A 238 11.05 10.93 -17.25
C LEU A 238 12.50 10.53 -16.95
N ALA A 239 12.87 10.39 -15.67
CA ALA A 239 14.20 9.93 -15.27
C ALA A 239 14.44 8.46 -15.65
N ILE A 240 13.40 7.61 -15.64
CA ILE A 240 13.48 6.21 -16.11
C ILE A 240 13.61 6.15 -17.64
N MET A 241 12.89 7.00 -18.39
CA MET A 241 13.02 7.08 -19.86
C MET A 241 14.42 7.53 -20.30
N ASN A 242 15.04 8.49 -19.59
CA ASN A 242 16.41 8.94 -19.87
C ASN A 242 17.50 7.91 -19.51
N VAL A 243 17.17 6.87 -18.74
CA VAL A 243 18.07 5.75 -18.45
C VAL A 243 17.87 4.59 -19.44
N LEU A 244 16.69 4.50 -20.07
CA LEU A 244 16.37 3.51 -21.11
C LEU A 244 16.81 3.93 -22.52
N LEU A 245 16.93 5.24 -22.78
CA LEU A 245 17.56 5.78 -23.98
C LEU A 245 18.99 6.18 -23.61
N GLY A 246 19.94 5.28 -23.86
CA GLY A 246 21.37 5.55 -23.64
C GLY A 246 21.87 6.77 -24.43
N PRO A 247 23.09 7.27 -24.13
CA PRO A 247 23.65 8.40 -24.87
C PRO A 247 23.77 8.03 -26.35
N GLU A 248 23.19 8.82 -27.25
CA GLU A 248 23.60 8.81 -28.66
C GLU A 248 25.10 9.14 -28.69
N GLU A 249 25.92 8.16 -29.05
CA GLU A 249 27.28 8.41 -29.50
C GLU A 249 27.20 9.24 -30.78
N PHE A 250 27.54 10.51 -30.68
CA PHE A 250 27.81 11.36 -31.84
C PHE A 250 29.02 10.77 -32.59
N MET A 251 28.77 10.16 -33.75
CA MET A 251 29.81 9.96 -34.76
C MET A 251 30.12 11.32 -35.37
N ASP A 252 31.31 11.86 -35.06
CA ASP A 252 31.89 13.00 -35.75
C ASP A 252 32.19 12.61 -37.22
N GLU A 253 31.34 13.03 -38.15
CA GLU A 253 31.64 13.06 -39.58
C GLU A 253 32.06 14.49 -39.97
N ASP A 254 33.33 14.83 -39.76
CA ASP A 254 34.00 15.93 -40.45
C ASP A 254 35.50 15.65 -40.53
N ASP A 255 35.91 14.98 -41.62
CA ASP A 255 37.10 15.25 -42.44
C ASP A 255 37.54 13.99 -43.20
N ILE A 256 37.27 13.94 -44.52
CA ILE A 256 38.32 14.05 -45.54
C ILE A 256 37.69 14.15 -46.94
N ILE A 257 38.13 15.20 -47.62
CA ILE A 257 37.79 15.69 -48.94
C ILE A 257 38.32 14.77 -50.05
N GLY A 258 37.52 14.60 -51.11
CA GLY A 258 38.03 14.69 -52.49
C GLY A 258 37.75 13.50 -53.41
N GLY A 259 37.15 13.79 -54.58
CA GLY A 259 37.35 12.96 -55.77
C GLY A 259 36.11 12.67 -56.62
N VAL A 260 35.87 13.56 -57.58
CA VAL A 260 34.97 13.47 -58.73
C VAL A 260 35.14 12.18 -59.56
N LEU A 261 34.04 11.56 -60.03
CA LEU A 261 33.65 11.33 -61.44
C LEU A 261 32.76 10.09 -61.66
N MET A 262 32.02 10.17 -62.78
CA MET A 262 30.89 9.38 -63.29
C MET A 262 31.28 7.95 -63.70
N ASP A 263 30.30 7.03 -63.78
CA ASP A 263 29.81 6.52 -65.08
C ASP A 263 28.67 5.49 -64.92
N GLU A 264 27.95 5.36 -66.04
CA GLU A 264 26.66 4.74 -66.29
C GLU A 264 26.71 3.21 -66.46
N ASP A 265 25.51 2.66 -66.72
CA ASP A 265 25.20 1.35 -67.33
C ASP A 265 25.32 0.12 -66.38
N ASP A 266 24.42 -0.86 -66.39
CA ASP A 266 23.64 -1.37 -67.51
C ASP A 266 22.42 -2.20 -67.04
N LEU A 267 21.41 -2.26 -67.89
CA LEU A 267 20.22 -3.11 -67.78
C LEU A 267 20.56 -4.58 -68.10
N GLY A 268 19.84 -5.55 -67.52
CA GLY A 268 19.66 -6.84 -68.19
C GLY A 268 19.16 -8.05 -67.40
N GLY A 269 18.00 -8.58 -67.83
CA GLY A 269 17.63 -10.02 -67.82
C GLY A 269 16.97 -10.55 -66.53
N MET A 270 15.64 -10.67 -66.44
CA MET A 270 14.79 -11.78 -66.94
C MET A 270 15.28 -13.19 -66.54
N LEU A 271 14.56 -13.89 -65.64
CA LEU A 271 13.61 -14.97 -65.98
C LEU A 271 13.05 -15.66 -64.72
N GLU A 272 11.89 -16.26 -64.92
CA GLU A 272 10.94 -16.89 -64.01
C GLU A 272 11.46 -18.17 -63.34
N ASP A 273 10.90 -18.54 -62.18
CA ASP A 273 10.11 -19.77 -62.01
C ASP A 273 9.76 -20.01 -60.52
N ASP A 274 8.46 -19.92 -60.22
CA ASP A 274 7.75 -20.69 -59.19
C ASP A 274 7.65 -22.16 -59.68
N PRO A 275 7.53 -23.21 -58.83
CA PRO A 275 6.35 -23.33 -57.96
C PRO A 275 6.54 -24.13 -56.63
N PHE A 276 5.57 -23.92 -55.75
CA PHE A 276 5.06 -24.82 -54.68
C PHE A 276 5.56 -26.28 -54.66
N VAL A 277 6.18 -26.68 -53.53
CA VAL A 277 5.77 -27.79 -52.63
C VAL A 277 6.16 -27.42 -51.20
#